data_AF-A0A534XG10-F1
#
_entry.id   AF-A0A534XG10-F1
#
_cell.length_a   1.000
_cell.length_b   1.000
_cell.length_c   1.000
_cell.angle_alpha   90.00
_cell.angle_beta   90.00
_cell.angle_gamma   90.00
#
_symmetry.space_group_name_H-M   'P 1'
#
loop_
_entity.id
_entity.type
_entity.pdbx_description
1 polymer ?
#
loop_
_entity_poly.entity_id
_entity_poly.type
_entity_poly.pdbx_seq_one_letter_code
_entity_poly.pdbx_strand_id
1 'polypeptide(L)' 'MTGIRRSPTACDNMNHRRANAPVPHCPQCGEVVNRDLARRQCSNDQHAVSRRQGSVFCVGCGVQLIIRRV' A
#
# COMPACT_ATOMS: atom_id res chain seq x y z
N MET A 1 -29.24 -9.45 14.75
CA MET A 1 -28.56 -8.88 13.57
C MET A 1 -27.05 -8.98 13.77
N THR A 2 -26.49 -10.17 13.63
CA THR A 2 -25.04 -10.41 13.76
C THR A 2 -24.46 -10.36 12.35
N GLY A 3 -24.02 -9.16 11.95
CA GLY A 3 -23.34 -8.96 10.67
C GLY A 3 -22.05 -9.75 10.65
N ILE A 4 -22.05 -10.88 9.94
CA ILE A 4 -20.84 -11.62 9.60
C ILE A 4 -20.00 -10.66 8.75
N ARG A 5 -18.99 -10.03 9.36
CA ARG A 5 -17.96 -9.31 8.63
C ARG A 5 -17.14 -10.35 7.88
N ARG A 6 -17.62 -10.76 6.71
CA ARG A 6 -16.80 -11.49 5.73
C ARG A 6 -15.66 -10.55 5.36
N SER A 7 -14.47 -10.82 5.90
CA SER A 7 -13.23 -10.25 5.42
C SER A 7 -13.23 -10.36 3.88
N PRO A 8 -12.86 -9.33 3.10
CA PRO A 8 -12.75 -9.48 1.66
C PRO A 8 -11.58 -10.43 1.36
N THR A 9 -11.86 -11.73 1.31
CA THR A 9 -10.89 -12.80 1.05
C THR A 9 -10.46 -12.90 -0.41
N ALA A 10 -10.88 -11.96 -1.27
CA ALA A 10 -10.56 -11.93 -2.69
C ALA A 10 -10.09 -10.53 -3.12
N CYS A 11 -8.85 -10.13 -2.77
CA CYS A 11 -8.14 -9.12 -3.58
C CYS A 11 -7.57 -9.88 -4.79
N ASP A 12 -8.23 -9.79 -5.95
CA ASP A 12 -7.85 -10.50 -7.19
C ASP A 12 -6.47 -10.08 -7.71
N ASN A 13 -6.00 -8.89 -7.35
CA ASN A 13 -4.64 -8.47 -7.66
C ASN A 13 -3.56 -9.28 -6.91
N MET A 14 -3.96 -10.12 -5.95
CA MET A 14 -3.13 -11.08 -5.22
C MET A 14 -1.95 -10.45 -4.46
N ASN A 15 -1.95 -9.12 -4.25
CA ASN A 15 -0.88 -8.43 -3.56
C ASN A 15 -0.69 -8.94 -2.13
N HIS A 16 -1.77 -9.31 -1.44
CA HIS A 16 -1.71 -9.91 -0.10
C HIS A 16 -1.00 -11.28 -0.05
N ARG A 17 -0.82 -11.96 -1.19
CA ARG A 17 -0.10 -13.23 -1.27
C ARG A 17 1.35 -13.06 -1.69
N ARG A 18 1.77 -11.83 -2.05
CA ARG A 18 3.13 -11.54 -2.50
C ARG A 18 3.96 -11.07 -1.31
N ALA A 19 5.01 -11.83 -0.97
CA ALA A 19 5.95 -11.44 0.07
C ALA A 19 6.60 -10.05 -0.21
N ASN A 20 6.77 -9.69 -1.48
CA ASN A 20 7.34 -8.41 -1.93
C ASN A 20 6.32 -7.60 -2.76
N ALA A 21 5.14 -7.34 -2.19
CA ALA A 21 4.15 -6.52 -2.88
C ALA A 21 4.69 -5.10 -3.11
N PRO A 22 4.49 -4.50 -4.30
CA PRO A 22 5.06 -3.20 -4.65
C PRO A 22 4.37 -2.04 -3.93
N VAL A 23 3.29 -2.29 -3.18
CA VAL A 23 2.56 -1.26 -2.42
C VAL A 23 2.11 -1.85 -1.08
N PRO A 24 2.11 -1.06 0.01
CA PRO A 24 1.71 -1.52 1.33
C PRO A 24 0.19 -1.44 1.55
N HIS A 25 -0.58 -0.98 0.56
CA HIS A 25 -2.05 -0.96 0.58
C HIS A 25 -2.60 -1.57 -0.72
N CYS A 26 -3.62 -2.42 -0.63
CA CYS A 26 -4.27 -3.00 -1.80
C CYS A 26 -5.08 -1.89 -2.49
N PRO A 27 -4.79 -1.47 -3.73
CA PRO A 27 -5.58 -0.43 -4.41
C PRO A 27 -7.02 -0.87 -4.70
N GLN A 28 -7.30 -2.18 -4.64
CA GLN A 28 -8.61 -2.76 -4.87
C GLN A 28 -9.48 -2.79 -3.60
N CYS A 29 -8.93 -3.19 -2.45
CA CYS A 29 -9.72 -3.29 -1.21
C CYS A 29 -9.36 -2.28 -0.11
N GLY A 30 -8.31 -1.47 -0.29
CA GLY A 30 -7.86 -0.47 0.67
C GLY A 30 -7.06 -1.02 1.87
N GLU A 31 -7.08 -2.33 2.10
CA GLU A 31 -6.41 -2.97 3.24
C GLU A 31 -4.88 -2.93 3.15
N VAL A 32 -4.22 -2.98 4.32
CA VAL A 32 -2.76 -3.04 4.41
C VAL A 32 -2.25 -4.38 3.89
N VAL A 33 -1.38 -4.35 2.89
CA VAL A 33 -0.68 -5.52 2.37
C VAL A 33 0.52 -5.81 3.26
N ASN A 34 0.73 -7.10 3.57
CA ASN A 34 1.83 -7.57 4.41
C ASN A 34 1.95 -6.78 5.72
N ARG A 35 0.82 -6.64 6.44
CA ARG A 35 0.69 -5.88 7.68
C ARG A 35 1.81 -6.12 8.70
N ASP A 36 2.35 -7.34 8.71
CA ASP A 36 3.36 -7.77 9.67
C ASP A 36 4.80 -7.45 9.22
N LEU A 37 4.99 -6.92 8.01
CA LEU A 37 6.28 -6.38 7.58
C LEU A 37 6.53 -5.03 8.25
N ALA A 38 7.69 -4.92 8.90
CA ALA A 38 8.12 -3.69 9.55
C ALA A 38 8.21 -2.55 8.54
N ARG A 39 7.41 -1.49 8.74
CA ARG A 39 7.53 -0.25 7.97
C ARG A 39 8.88 0.38 8.24
N ARG A 40 9.62 0.70 7.18
CA ARG A 40 10.86 1.46 7.30
C ARG A 40 10.53 2.95 7.31
N GLN A 41 11.24 3.72 8.13
CA GLN A 41 11.22 5.17 7.98
C GLN A 41 11.92 5.55 6.69
N CYS A 42 11.25 6.39 5.89
CA CYS A 42 11.79 6.90 4.65
C CYS A 42 12.22 8.35 4.82
N SER A 43 13.37 8.73 4.26
CA SER A 43 13.79 10.11 4.17
C SER A 43 13.04 10.88 3.07
N ASN A 44 13.10 12.21 3.11
CA ASN A 44 12.53 13.05 2.05
C ASN A 44 13.15 12.79 0.68
N ASP A 45 14.44 12.42 0.62
CA ASP A 45 15.13 12.10 -0.63
C ASP A 45 14.59 10.81 -1.26
N GLN A 46 14.34 9.79 -0.43
CA GLN A 46 13.72 8.55 -0.90
C GLN A 46 12.32 8.82 -1.46
N HIS A 47 11.54 9.66 -0.79
CA HIS A 47 10.24 10.10 -1.31
C HIS A 47 10.37 10.90 -2.62
N ALA A 48 11.38 11.76 -2.76
CA ALA A 48 11.61 12.52 -3.98
C ALA A 48 11.95 11.62 -5.17
N VAL A 49 12.77 10.59 -4.98
CA VAL A 49 13.07 9.59 -6.02
C VAL A 49 11.79 8.85 -6.45
N SER A 50 11.00 8.37 -5.50
CA SER A 50 9.75 7.67 -5.82
C SER A 50 8.73 8.56 -6.53
N ARG A 51 8.64 9.86 -6.19
CA ARG A 51 7.82 10.83 -6.93
C ARG A 51 8.29 10.97 -8.38
N ARG A 52 9.61 11.09 -8.62
CA ARG A 52 10.18 11.18 -9.97
C ARG A 52 9.93 9.93 -10.81
N GLN A 53 9.90 8.77 -10.18
CA GLN A 53 9.56 7.50 -10.83
C GLN A 53 8.05 7.32 -11.07
N GLY A 54 7.22 8.31 -10.72
CA GLY A 54 5.76 8.25 -10.93
C GLY A 54 5.03 7.34 -9.94
N SER A 55 5.65 7.00 -8.81
CA SER A 55 5.00 6.17 -7.79
C SER A 55 3.93 6.98 -7.06
N VAL A 56 2.72 6.45 -7.00
CA VAL A 56 1.60 7.07 -6.26
C VAL A 56 1.82 6.95 -4.75
N PHE A 57 2.47 5.88 -4.29
CA PHE A 57 2.75 5.57 -2.88
C PHE A 57 4.21 5.17 -2.66
N CYS A 58 4.71 5.40 -1.45
CA CYS A 58 6.02 4.88 -1.04
C CYS A 58 5.89 3.44 -0.52
N VAL A 59 6.75 2.53 -1.01
CA VAL A 59 6.72 1.11 -0.61
C VAL A 59 7.24 0.85 0.80
N GLY A 60 8.12 1.73 1.31
CA GLY A 60 8.72 1.59 2.63
C GLY A 60 7.81 2.06 3.77
N CYS A 61 7.01 3.11 3.54
CA CYS A 61 6.19 3.75 4.57
C CYS A 61 4.68 3.84 4.25
N GLY A 62 4.28 3.63 2.99
CA GLY A 62 2.90 3.71 2.53
C GLY A 62 2.34 5.12 2.32
N VAL A 63 3.16 6.15 2.48
CA VAL A 63 2.74 7.54 2.28
C VAL A 63 2.36 7.78 0.83
N GLN A 64 1.23 8.45 0.61
CA GLN A 64 0.84 8.95 -0.71
C GLN A 64 1.81 10.05 -1.14
N LEU A 65 2.50 9.81 -2.25
CA LEU A 65 3.59 10.66 -2.72
C LEU A 65 3.12 11.71 -3.73
N ILE A 66 2.10 11.35 -4.51
CA ILE A 66 1.48 12.22 -5.51
C ILE A 66 0.07 12.53 -5.00
N ILE A 67 -0.12 13.76 -4.53
CA ILE A 67 -1.44 14.28 -4.19
C ILE A 67 -2.05 14.77 -5.50
N ARG A 68 -3.13 14.13 -5.98
CA ARG A 68 -3.94 14.74 -7.03
C ARG A 68 -4.55 16.00 -6.41
N ARG A 69 -4.14 17.17 -6.90
CA ARG A 69 -4.90 18.40 -6.65
C ARG A 69 -6.21 18.23 -7.42
N VAL A 70 -7.29 18.10 -6.65
CA VAL A 70 -8.67 18.14 -7.15
C VAL A 70 -9.02 19.59 -7.45
#